data_AF-A0A3N5G6K1-F1
#
_entry.id   AF-A0A3N5G6K1-F1
#
_cell.length_a   1.000
_cell.length_b   1.000
_cell.length_c   1.000
_cell.angle_alpha   90.00
_cell.angle_beta   90.00
_cell.angle_gamma   90.00
#
_symmetry.space_group_name_H-M   'P 1'
#
loop_
_entity.id
_entity.type
_entity.pdbx_description
1 polymer ?
#
loop_
_entity_poly.entity_id
_entity_poly.type
_entity_poly.pdbx_seq_one_letter_code
_entity_poly.pdbx_strand_id
1 'polypeptide(L)'
;MLHALLQVFRVLPMLLAVAILRTDRRLVGRMREGGATSPERAVDLGDLNPLKEWRLRRLTNEGAVFATGDGRHFLDEAGYAGYRRRRRRRALTVLGFLLLVFLAFYLFQKSR
;
A
#
# COMPACT_ATOMS: atom_id res chain seq x y z
N MET A 1 -30.45 -6.84 -8.99
CA MET A 1 -29.65 -6.35 -7.84
C MET A 1 -28.34 -7.12 -7.63
N LEU A 2 -28.33 -8.47 -7.71
CA LEU A 2 -27.10 -9.30 -7.55
C LEU A 2 -25.97 -8.95 -8.56
N HIS A 3 -26.32 -8.63 -9.80
CA HIS A 3 -25.36 -8.23 -10.85
C HIS A 3 -24.65 -6.89 -10.59
N ALA A 4 -25.36 -5.91 -10.00
CA ALA A 4 -24.79 -4.62 -9.62
C ALA A 4 -23.86 -4.76 -8.40
N LEU A 5 -24.22 -5.63 -7.45
CA LEU A 5 -23.39 -5.97 -6.29
C LEU A 5 -22.03 -6.56 -6.70
N LEU A 6 -22.03 -7.43 -7.73
CA LEU A 6 -20.82 -8.03 -8.31
C LEU A 6 -19.93 -7.01 -9.05
N GLN A 7 -20.52 -5.98 -9.68
CA GLN A 7 -19.75 -4.91 -10.32
C GLN A 7 -19.05 -4.02 -9.31
N VAL A 8 -19.73 -3.65 -8.21
CA VAL A 8 -19.10 -2.90 -7.12
C VAL A 8 -17.91 -3.67 -6.54
N PHE A 9 -18.05 -4.99 -6.38
CA PHE A 9 -16.98 -5.85 -5.89
C PHE A 9 -15.76 -5.94 -6.82
N ARG A 10 -15.93 -5.68 -8.13
CA ARG A 10 -14.82 -5.69 -9.11
C ARG A 10 -14.00 -4.41 -9.09
N VAL A 11 -14.63 -3.25 -8.94
CA VAL A 11 -13.96 -1.95 -9.10
C VAL A 11 -13.46 -1.39 -7.78
N LEU A 12 -14.18 -1.66 -6.68
CA LEU A 12 -13.83 -1.18 -5.34
C LEU A 12 -12.39 -1.54 -4.90
N PRO A 13 -11.89 -2.79 -5.09
CA PRO A 13 -10.52 -3.13 -4.72
C PRO A 13 -9.47 -2.33 -5.50
N MET A 14 -9.75 -2.04 -6.78
CA MET A 14 -8.87 -1.25 -7.62
C MET A 14 -8.82 0.21 -7.17
N LEU A 15 -9.97 0.81 -6.86
CA LEU A 15 -10.04 2.18 -6.33
C LEU A 15 -9.32 2.30 -4.98
N LEU A 16 -9.54 1.33 -4.09
CA LEU A 16 -8.83 1.27 -2.81
C LEU A 16 -7.32 1.12 -3.01
N ALA A 17 -6.88 0.25 -3.92
CA ALA A 17 -5.45 0.07 -4.21
C ALA A 17 -4.80 1.36 -4.73
N VAL A 18 -5.49 2.09 -5.62
CA VAL A 18 -5.02 3.38 -6.15
C VAL A 18 -4.96 4.43 -5.04
N ALA A 19 -6.00 4.55 -4.21
CA ALA A 19 -6.04 5.49 -3.10
C ALA A 19 -4.90 5.24 -2.10
N ILE A 20 -4.65 3.97 -1.76
CA ILE A 20 -3.53 3.55 -0.90
C ILE A 20 -2.19 3.93 -1.54
N LEU A 21 -1.98 3.62 -2.82
CA LEU A 21 -0.73 3.90 -3.51
C LEU A 21 -0.45 5.41 -3.57
N ARG A 22 -1.48 6.21 -3.85
CA ARG A 22 -1.37 7.67 -3.89
C ARG A 22 -1.05 8.24 -2.51
N THR A 23 -1.63 7.67 -1.46
CA THR A 23 -1.37 8.09 -0.07
C THR A 23 0.07 7.78 0.34
N ASP A 24 0.55 6.57 0.07
CA ASP A 24 1.94 6.19 0.36
C ASP A 24 2.93 7.11 -0.35
N ARG A 25 2.71 7.37 -1.65
CA ARG A 25 3.57 8.27 -2.44
C ARG A 25 3.59 9.69 -1.87
N ARG A 26 2.46 10.19 -1.37
CA ARG A 26 2.39 11.53 -0.77
C ARG A 26 3.12 11.60 0.56
N LEU A 27 2.98 10.61 1.43
CA LEU A 27 3.69 10.58 2.72
C LEU A 27 5.20 10.49 2.51
N VAL A 28 5.64 9.55 1.66
CA VAL A 28 7.05 9.33 1.33
C VAL A 28 7.63 10.53 0.58
N GLY A 29 6.86 11.12 -0.34
CA GLY A 29 7.24 12.32 -1.08
C GLY A 29 7.53 13.48 -0.14
N ARG A 30 6.61 13.79 0.80
CA ARG A 30 6.82 14.85 1.80
C ARG A 30 8.07 14.62 2.64
N MET A 31 8.31 13.40 3.11
CA MET A 31 9.52 13.08 3.88
C MET A 31 10.79 13.28 3.05
N ARG A 32 10.81 12.82 1.80
CA ARG A 32 11.95 12.99 0.89
C ARG A 32 12.20 14.44 0.51
N GLU A 33 11.15 15.18 0.17
CA GLU A 33 11.21 16.60 -0.15
C GLU A 33 11.73 17.42 1.05
N GLY A 34 11.35 17.04 2.28
CA GLY A 34 11.88 17.61 3.51
C GLY A 34 13.24 17.05 3.96
N GLY A 35 13.85 16.13 3.22
CA GLY A 35 15.13 15.49 3.59
C GLY A 35 15.07 14.56 4.80
N ALA A 36 13.88 14.20 5.27
CA ALA A 36 13.60 13.37 6.45
C ALA A 36 13.92 11.90 6.22
N THR A 37 15.21 11.63 6.06
CA THR A 37 15.80 10.29 5.84
C THR A 37 16.69 9.84 7.00
N SER A 38 16.79 10.67 8.03
CA SER A 38 17.52 10.39 9.27
C SER A 38 16.78 11.01 10.46
N PRO A 39 17.05 10.54 11.70
CA PRO A 39 16.39 11.07 12.89
C PRO A 39 16.56 12.58 13.08
N GLU A 40 17.73 13.12 12.73
CA GLU A 40 18.08 14.54 12.90
C GLU A 40 17.28 15.44 11.93
N ARG A 41 16.84 14.87 10.80
CA ARG A 41 16.05 15.55 9.77
C ARG A 41 14.58 15.17 9.81
N ALA A 42 14.10 14.56 10.90
CA ALA A 42 12.71 14.19 11.04
C ALA A 42 11.79 15.41 10.89
N VAL A 43 10.69 15.23 10.16
CA VAL A 43 9.72 16.29 9.85
C VAL A 43 8.39 16.03 10.54
N ASP A 44 7.71 17.12 10.89
CA ASP A 44 6.30 17.04 11.24
C ASP A 44 5.46 16.88 9.95
N LEU A 45 4.53 15.93 9.96
CA LEU A 45 3.64 15.66 8.83
C LEU A 45 2.32 16.48 8.93
N GLY A 46 2.14 17.19 10.05
CA GLY A 46 0.95 17.95 10.40
C GLY A 46 -0.28 17.07 10.54
N ASP A 47 -1.45 17.70 10.46
CA ASP A 47 -2.72 16.98 10.56
C ASP A 47 -2.92 16.01 9.38
N LEU A 48 -2.98 14.73 9.73
CA LEU A 48 -3.25 13.65 8.81
C LEU A 48 -4.72 13.26 8.89
N ASN A 49 -5.35 13.12 7.72
CA ASN A 49 -6.67 12.50 7.68
C ASN A 49 -6.60 11.01 8.11
N PRO A 50 -7.72 10.38 8.51
CA PRO A 50 -7.70 9.02 9.07
C PRO A 50 -7.05 7.98 8.16
N LEU A 51 -7.19 8.14 6.83
CA LEU A 51 -6.53 7.27 5.86
C LEU A 51 -5.01 7.41 5.90
N LYS A 52 -4.49 8.65 5.88
CA LYS A 52 -3.04 8.92 5.97
C LYS A 52 -2.47 8.45 7.29
N GLU A 53 -3.19 8.65 8.39
CA GLU A 53 -2.76 8.23 9.72
C GLU A 53 -2.69 6.70 9.82
N TRP A 54 -3.71 6.00 9.32
CA TRP A 54 -3.69 4.54 9.19
C TRP A 54 -2.52 4.06 8.29
N ARG A 55 -2.26 4.74 7.18
CA ARG A 55 -1.12 4.41 6.30
C ARG A 55 0.22 4.67 6.97
N LEU A 56 0.37 5.76 7.70
CA LEU A 56 1.57 6.09 8.46
C LEU A 56 1.85 4.99 9.49
N ARG A 57 0.86 4.64 10.32
CA ARG A 57 0.96 3.50 11.25
C ARG A 57 1.39 2.22 10.55
N ARG A 58 0.85 1.93 9.36
CA ARG A 58 1.24 0.75 8.60
C ARG A 58 2.69 0.80 8.10
N LEU A 59 3.17 1.96 7.65
CA LEU A 59 4.57 2.14 7.23
C LEU A 59 5.51 2.01 8.42
N THR A 60 5.13 2.52 9.59
CA THR A 60 5.87 2.36 10.84
C THR A 60 5.98 0.91 11.26
N ASN A 61 4.86 0.18 11.27
CA ASN A 61 4.84 -1.25 11.63
C ASN A 61 5.65 -2.14 10.67
N GLU A 62 5.85 -1.70 9.43
CA GLU A 62 6.63 -2.44 8.43
C GLU A 62 8.12 -2.02 8.41
N GLY A 63 8.51 -1.13 9.32
CA GLY A 63 9.88 -0.62 9.47
C GLY A 63 10.31 0.36 8.38
N ALA A 64 9.37 0.97 7.66
CA ALA A 64 9.67 1.93 6.60
C ALA A 64 9.73 3.38 7.10
N VAL A 65 9.06 3.67 8.22
CA VAL A 65 8.99 5.01 8.83
C VAL A 65 9.23 4.86 10.33
N PHE A 66 9.90 5.84 10.92
CA PHE A 66 10.13 5.89 12.36
C PHE A 66 9.65 7.22 12.90
N ALA A 67 9.11 7.19 14.12
CA ALA A 67 8.73 8.37 14.87
C ALA A 67 9.84 8.72 15.87
N THR A 68 10.10 10.02 16.04
CA THR A 68 10.93 10.53 17.14
C THR A 68 10.05 10.79 18.37
N GLY A 69 10.67 10.98 19.53
CA GLY A 69 9.94 11.28 20.78
C GLY A 69 9.05 12.51 20.69
N ASP A 70 9.41 13.46 19.81
CA ASP A 70 8.72 14.73 19.62
C ASP A 70 7.59 14.67 18.57
N GLY A 71 7.21 13.47 18.11
CA GLY A 71 6.14 13.27 17.12
C GLY A 71 6.53 13.54 15.67
N ARG A 72 7.81 13.83 15.40
CA ARG A 72 8.34 13.98 14.03
C ARG A 72 8.63 12.61 13.43
N HIS A 73 8.63 12.53 12.11
CA HIS A 73 8.79 11.27 11.39
C HIS A 73 9.93 11.35 10.38
N PHE A 74 10.66 10.24 10.24
CA PHE A 74 11.67 10.07 9.19
C PHE A 74 11.48 8.74 8.45
N LEU A 75 11.88 8.73 7.19
CA LEU A 75 11.82 7.59 6.28
C LEU A 75 13.13 6.80 6.37
N ASP A 76 13.02 5.49 6.62
CA ASP A 76 14.11 4.57 6.31
C ASP A 76 13.98 4.11 4.86
N GLU A 77 14.90 4.55 4.01
CA GLU A 77 14.91 4.19 2.59
C GLU A 77 15.10 2.68 2.36
N ALA A 78 15.90 2.02 3.21
CA ALA A 78 16.11 0.57 3.10
C ALA A 78 14.84 -0.19 3.50
N GLY A 79 14.24 0.17 4.63
CA GLY A 79 12.95 -0.34 5.09
C GLY A 79 11.84 -0.12 4.07
N TYR A 80 11.76 1.09 3.48
CA TYR A 80 10.77 1.41 2.45
C TYR A 80 10.98 0.60 1.15
N ALA A 81 12.22 0.43 0.70
CA ALA A 81 12.52 -0.43 -0.44
C ALA A 81 12.12 -1.89 -0.17
N GLY A 82 12.40 -2.40 1.03
CA GLY A 82 11.96 -3.72 1.49
C GLY A 82 10.44 -3.86 1.49
N TYR A 83 9.73 -2.90 2.06
CA TYR A 83 8.27 -2.83 2.04
C TYR A 83 7.70 -2.88 0.61
N ARG A 84 8.24 -2.07 -0.30
CA ARG A 84 7.81 -2.06 -1.71
C ARG A 84 8.02 -3.40 -2.40
N ARG A 85 9.15 -4.06 -2.14
CA ARG A 85 9.44 -5.41 -2.69
C ARG A 85 8.46 -6.45 -2.15
N ARG A 86 8.22 -6.49 -0.84
CA ARG A 86 7.25 -7.40 -0.21
C ARG A 86 5.85 -7.19 -0.77
N ARG A 87 5.40 -5.93 -0.91
CA ARG A 87 4.10 -5.60 -1.50
C ARG A 87 3.98 -6.05 -2.95
N ARG A 88 5.00 -5.82 -3.78
CA ARG A 88 5.02 -6.30 -5.17
C ARG A 88 4.93 -7.82 -5.24
N ARG A 89 5.69 -8.54 -4.41
CA ARG A 89 5.61 -10.01 -4.32
C ARG A 89 4.20 -10.47 -3.96
N ARG A 90 3.58 -9.91 -2.91
CA ARG A 90 2.20 -10.24 -2.55
C ARG A 90 1.21 -10.00 -3.70
N ALA A 91 1.33 -8.86 -4.39
CA ALA A 91 0.48 -8.55 -5.54
C ALA A 91 0.65 -9.55 -6.69
N LEU A 92 1.90 -9.93 -7.01
CA LEU A 92 2.19 -10.95 -8.02
C LEU A 92 1.69 -12.34 -7.60
N THR A 93 1.82 -12.72 -6.32
CA THR A 93 1.30 -13.98 -5.79
C THR A 93 -0.22 -14.04 -5.91
N VAL A 94 -0.93 -12.97 -5.52
CA VAL A 94 -2.39 -12.90 -5.67
C VAL A 94 -2.80 -12.96 -7.14
N LEU A 95 -2.11 -12.22 -8.02
CA LEU A 95 -2.38 -12.24 -9.45
C LEU A 95 -2.17 -13.63 -10.05
N GLY A 96 -1.05 -14.29 -9.74
CA GLY A 96 -0.76 -15.65 -10.19
C GLY A 96 -1.82 -16.65 -9.72
N PHE A 97 -2.24 -16.55 -8.46
CA PHE A 97 -3.31 -17.40 -7.92
C PHE A 97 -4.64 -17.19 -8.66
N LEU A 98 -5.05 -15.94 -8.89
CA LEU A 98 -6.27 -15.62 -9.65
C LEU A 98 -6.22 -16.15 -11.08
N LEU A 99 -5.06 -16.06 -11.75
CA LEU A 99 -4.88 -16.60 -13.10
C LEU A 99 -5.03 -18.13 -13.12
N LEU A 100 -4.47 -18.83 -12.13
CA LEU A 100 -4.60 -20.29 -12.03
C LEU A 100 -6.07 -20.71 -11.81
N VAL A 101 -6.77 -20.05 -10.90
CA VAL A 101 -8.21 -20.31 -10.67
C VAL A 101 -9.03 -20.06 -11.93
N PHE A 102 -8.74 -18.96 -12.64
CA PHE A 102 -9.42 -18.62 -13.89
C PHE A 102 -9.15 -19.66 -14.98
N LEU A 103 -7.90 -20.12 -15.13
CA LEU A 103 -7.54 -21.13 -16.11
C LEU A 103 -8.21 -22.49 -15.81
N ALA A 104 -8.20 -22.92 -14.55
CA ALA A 104 -8.86 -24.16 -14.14
C ALA A 104 -10.38 -24.11 -14.44
N PHE A 105 -11.02 -22.98 -14.14
CA PHE A 105 -12.43 -22.77 -14.44
C PHE A 105 -12.72 -22.80 -15.94
N TYR A 106 -11.87 -22.14 -16.74
CA TYR A 106 -11.99 -22.12 -18.21
C TYR A 106 -11.86 -23.52 -18.81
N LEU A 107 -10.86 -24.30 -18.36
CA LEU A 107 -10.67 -25.68 -18.82
C LEU A 107 -11.84 -26.59 -18.42
N PHE A 108 -12.38 -26.41 -17.21
CA PHE A 108 -13.55 -27.18 -16.76
C PHE A 108 -14.80 -26.87 -17.60
N GLN A 109 -15.02 -25.60 -17.97
CA GLN A 109 -16.12 -25.26 -18.87
C GLN A 109 -15.95 -25.83 -20.28
N LYS A 110 -14.72 -25.81 -20.82
CA LYS A 110 -14.44 -26.33 -22.17
C LYS A 110 -14.60 -27.85 -22.27
N SER A 111 -14.45 -28.57 -21.16
CA SER A 111 -14.54 -30.04 -21.11
C SER A 111 -15.96 -30.57 -20.91
N ARG A 112 -16.97 -29.71 -20.69
CA ARG A 112 -18.39 -30.05 -20.68
C ARG A 112 -19.05 -29.65 -21.99
#